data_AF-A0A4Q2KCR7-F1
#
_entry.id   AF-A0A4Q2KCR7-F1
#
_cell.length_a   1.000
_cell.length_b   1.000
_cell.length_c   1.000
_cell.angle_alpha   90.00
_cell.angle_beta   90.00
_cell.angle_gamma   90.00
#
_symmetry.space_group_name_H-M   'P 1'
#
loop_
_entity.id
_entity.type
_entity.pdbx_description
1 polymer ?
#
loop_
_entity_poly.entity_id
_entity_poly.type
_entity_poly.pdbx_seq_one_letter_code
_entity_poly.pdbx_strand_id
1 'polypeptide(L)'
;MQGQRDRTVRSGDPLQTEKQGRQGIRRADERISCRGRSRTAPFMRLSRLLRRRARAARFHGDHRARGYRLRALSGTQIRHRGSRRRIQQRARFLFRRKLSEDHGGRSPRNIPQKLKIFIHKGVNMAWLYETDEEDRSRFVLGEVADPRSRTLLCFGINPSTATLQKFDQTLKSTIRLAHFNGYKNWVMLNIYPQRATDPNDLSVSEDFGLMQTNLLHIRNLLQTYPACDVLFAYGNLISKRKYLKTCLQRIVDLLHDGFQGNYLMIGRTKQGNPRHPLYAKTSKFLPYTL
;
A
#
# COMPACT_ATOMS: atom_id res chain seq x y z
N MET A 1 -17.28 51.68 66.81
CA MET A 1 -18.58 51.66 66.08
C MET A 1 -18.48 50.53 65.05
N GLN A 2 -19.39 49.54 65.04
CA GLN A 2 -20.64 49.50 64.24
C GLN A 2 -20.36 49.65 62.73
N GLY A 3 -20.96 48.88 61.82
CA GLY A 3 -21.93 47.76 61.92
C GLY A 3 -22.49 47.45 60.52
N GLN A 4 -22.48 46.20 60.05
CA GLN A 4 -23.62 45.26 60.10
C GLN A 4 -24.67 45.47 58.97
N ARG A 5 -25.13 44.34 58.38
CA ARG A 5 -26.30 44.10 57.47
C ARG A 5 -25.97 44.04 55.97
N ASP A 6 -26.40 43.07 55.13
CA ASP A 6 -27.38 41.94 55.13
C ASP A 6 -28.61 42.17 54.20
N ARG A 7 -29.31 41.07 53.83
CA ARG A 7 -30.32 40.84 52.75
C ARG A 7 -29.67 40.48 51.42
N THR A 8 -29.86 39.31 50.78
CA THR A 8 -30.82 38.18 50.88
C THR A 8 -32.30 38.47 50.53
N VAL A 9 -32.74 37.91 49.39
CA VAL A 9 -34.12 37.46 49.06
C VAL A 9 -34.00 36.20 48.16
N ARG A 10 -34.97 35.29 48.22
CA ARG A 10 -35.07 34.03 47.44
C ARG A 10 -36.31 34.04 46.53
N SER A 11 -36.44 32.97 45.71
CA SER A 11 -37.64 32.38 45.05
C SER A 11 -37.72 32.57 43.52
N GLY A 12 -38.13 31.56 42.74
CA GLY A 12 -38.38 30.16 43.13
C GLY A 12 -38.80 29.22 41.97
N ASP A 13 -38.45 27.93 42.10
CA ASP A 13 -39.11 26.77 41.49
C ASP A 13 -40.48 26.49 42.21
N PRO A 14 -41.45 25.68 41.71
CA PRO A 14 -41.21 24.30 41.19
C PRO A 14 -42.25 23.67 40.19
N LEU A 15 -42.10 22.34 39.97
CA LEU A 15 -43.03 21.34 39.37
C LEU A 15 -43.08 21.31 37.81
N GLN A 16 -42.95 20.17 37.09
CA GLN A 16 -43.61 18.84 37.15
C GLN A 16 -45.13 18.93 36.83
N THR A 17 -45.80 18.08 36.05
CA THR A 17 -45.75 16.62 35.76
C THR A 17 -46.27 16.33 34.31
N GLU A 18 -46.27 15.15 33.64
CA GLU A 18 -45.54 13.86 33.73
C GLU A 18 -45.67 13.00 32.42
N LYS A 19 -45.05 11.80 32.41
CA LYS A 19 -45.49 10.42 31.96
C LYS A 19 -46.84 10.25 31.16
N GLN A 20 -47.14 9.17 30.41
CA GLN A 20 -46.48 7.87 30.09
C GLN A 20 -47.15 7.12 28.90
N GLY A 21 -46.45 6.13 28.32
CA GLY A 21 -47.04 4.91 27.71
C GLY A 21 -47.42 4.95 26.22
N ARG A 22 -47.68 3.82 25.54
CA ARG A 22 -47.51 2.38 25.91
C ARG A 22 -47.40 1.49 24.65
N GLN A 23 -47.17 0.19 24.86
CA GLN A 23 -47.13 -0.95 23.92
C GLN A 23 -48.09 -0.84 22.70
N GLY A 24 -47.82 -1.30 21.46
CA GLY A 24 -46.88 -2.32 20.95
C GLY A 24 -47.60 -3.63 20.59
N ILE A 25 -47.48 -4.20 19.36
CA ILE A 25 -48.16 -5.47 18.98
C ILE A 25 -47.61 -6.20 17.72
N ARG A 26 -47.58 -7.55 17.79
CA ARG A 26 -47.57 -8.62 16.73
C ARG A 26 -46.39 -8.84 15.76
N ARG A 27 -46.36 -10.08 15.25
CA ARG A 27 -45.44 -10.67 14.25
C ARG A 27 -46.15 -10.89 12.90
N ALA A 28 -45.39 -10.80 11.82
CA ALA A 28 -45.45 -11.58 10.56
C ALA A 28 -44.04 -11.41 9.95
N ASP A 29 -43.26 -12.39 9.51
CA ASP A 29 -43.53 -13.69 8.90
C ASP A 29 -44.41 -13.60 7.65
N GLU A 30 -43.81 -13.17 6.54
CA GLU A 30 -44.28 -13.56 5.22
C GLU A 30 -43.11 -13.75 4.23
N ARG A 31 -43.23 -14.72 3.33
CA ARG A 31 -42.18 -15.13 2.39
C ARG A 31 -42.57 -14.74 0.98
N ILE A 32 -41.85 -13.81 0.35
CA ILE A 32 -41.95 -13.61 -1.11
C ILE A 32 -40.68 -14.10 -1.80
N SER A 33 -40.83 -15.21 -2.52
CA SER A 33 -39.77 -15.81 -3.33
C SER A 33 -39.86 -15.32 -4.78
N CYS A 34 -39.00 -14.37 -5.17
CA CYS A 34 -38.84 -13.98 -6.57
C CYS A 34 -37.57 -14.61 -7.16
N ARG A 35 -37.74 -15.51 -8.15
CA ARG A 35 -36.68 -16.34 -8.72
C ARG A 35 -35.87 -15.61 -9.80
N GLY A 36 -34.71 -15.05 -9.46
CA GLY A 36 -33.73 -14.54 -10.43
C GLY A 36 -32.66 -15.60 -10.80
N ARG A 37 -32.74 -16.22 -11.99
CA ARG A 37 -31.71 -17.17 -12.48
C ARG A 37 -30.64 -16.49 -13.34
N SER A 38 -29.41 -16.39 -12.81
CA SER A 38 -28.18 -16.29 -13.62
C SER A 38 -27.02 -16.92 -12.83
N ARG A 39 -26.48 -18.10 -13.15
CA ARG A 39 -25.67 -18.49 -14.33
C ARG A 39 -24.39 -17.65 -14.51
N THR A 40 -23.41 -17.83 -13.62
CA THR A 40 -22.03 -18.26 -13.99
C THR A 40 -21.16 -18.50 -12.75
N ALA A 41 -20.59 -19.71 -12.58
CA ALA A 41 -19.61 -19.98 -11.51
C ALA A 41 -18.54 -21.03 -11.91
N PRO A 42 -17.55 -20.70 -12.74
CA PRO A 42 -16.64 -21.69 -13.33
C PRO A 42 -15.15 -21.58 -12.89
N PHE A 43 -14.82 -21.03 -11.71
CA PHE A 43 -13.40 -20.88 -11.28
C PHE A 43 -12.96 -21.65 -10.01
N MET A 44 -13.87 -22.03 -9.10
CA MET A 44 -13.46 -22.70 -7.84
C MET A 44 -13.31 -24.23 -7.91
N ARG A 45 -13.73 -24.92 -8.99
CA ARG A 45 -13.62 -26.39 -9.09
C ARG A 45 -12.27 -26.89 -9.63
N LEU A 46 -11.63 -26.17 -10.56
CA LEU A 46 -10.40 -26.63 -11.22
C LEU A 46 -9.22 -26.75 -10.22
N SER A 47 -9.11 -25.81 -9.29
CA SER A 47 -8.03 -25.75 -8.29
C SER A 47 -8.13 -26.79 -7.16
N ARG A 48 -9.25 -27.52 -7.06
CA ARG A 48 -9.40 -28.69 -6.16
C ARG A 48 -9.05 -30.00 -6.88
N LEU A 49 -9.37 -30.11 -8.17
CA LEU A 49 -9.11 -31.31 -8.97
C LEU A 49 -7.59 -31.54 -9.19
N LEU A 50 -6.86 -30.47 -9.54
CA LEU A 50 -5.40 -30.51 -9.72
C LEU A 50 -4.67 -30.90 -8.41
N ARG A 51 -5.16 -30.42 -7.26
CA ARG A 51 -4.59 -30.75 -5.93
C ARG A 51 -4.85 -32.18 -5.46
N ARG A 52 -5.84 -32.89 -6.02
CA ARG A 52 -6.00 -34.35 -5.80
C ARG A 52 -5.03 -35.17 -6.67
N ARG A 53 -4.91 -34.87 -7.97
CA ARG A 53 -3.97 -35.61 -8.85
C ARG A 53 -2.49 -35.45 -8.44
N ALA A 54 -2.08 -34.27 -7.96
CA ALA A 54 -0.71 -34.03 -7.48
C ALA A 54 -0.32 -34.77 -6.18
N ARG A 55 -1.28 -35.40 -5.46
CA ARG A 55 -1.00 -36.21 -4.25
C ARG A 55 -1.08 -37.72 -4.47
N ALA A 56 -1.72 -38.18 -5.55
CA ALA A 56 -1.80 -39.61 -5.88
C ALA A 56 -0.51 -40.17 -6.51
N ALA A 57 0.31 -39.32 -7.15
CA ALA A 57 1.52 -39.73 -7.87
C ALA A 57 2.79 -39.80 -6.97
N ARG A 58 2.67 -40.30 -5.73
CA ARG A 58 3.80 -40.52 -4.80
C ARG A 58 3.73 -41.83 -4.02
N PHE A 59 2.78 -42.70 -4.31
CA PHE A 59 2.72 -44.07 -3.82
C PHE A 59 2.47 -45.00 -5.01
N HIS A 60 3.03 -46.21 -4.93
CA HIS A 60 3.16 -47.19 -6.02
C HIS A 60 3.95 -46.69 -7.24
N GLY A 61 5.22 -47.12 -7.31
CA GLY A 61 5.87 -47.32 -8.59
C GLY A 61 5.66 -48.76 -9.04
N ASP A 62 5.30 -48.96 -10.30
CA ASP A 62 5.62 -50.16 -11.06
C ASP A 62 5.79 -49.79 -12.55
N HIS A 63 6.39 -50.69 -13.32
CA HIS A 63 6.73 -50.51 -14.73
C HIS A 63 5.56 -50.83 -15.68
N ARG A 64 5.83 -50.67 -16.99
CA ARG A 64 5.02 -51.13 -18.15
C ARG A 64 3.84 -50.26 -18.60
N ALA A 65 4.18 -49.11 -19.20
CA ALA A 65 3.37 -48.52 -20.28
C ALA A 65 4.27 -47.82 -21.33
N ARG A 66 5.06 -48.60 -22.09
CA ARG A 66 5.72 -48.11 -23.33
C ARG A 66 4.67 -48.11 -24.44
N GLY A 67 4.51 -47.03 -25.22
CA GLY A 67 3.38 -46.92 -26.15
C GLY A 67 3.59 -46.16 -27.47
N TYR A 68 4.26 -45.01 -27.49
CA TYR A 68 4.58 -44.30 -28.74
C TYR A 68 6.07 -43.92 -28.81
N ARG A 69 6.61 -43.97 -30.04
CA ARG A 69 8.04 -44.10 -30.34
C ARG A 69 8.72 -42.77 -30.64
N LEU A 70 9.99 -42.68 -30.22
CA LEU A 70 11.20 -42.22 -30.95
C LEU A 70 11.14 -40.87 -31.74
N ARG A 71 12.22 -40.09 -31.83
CA ARG A 71 13.65 -40.39 -31.62
C ARG A 71 14.31 -39.45 -30.60
N ALA A 72 15.46 -39.88 -30.09
CA ALA A 72 16.36 -39.04 -29.30
C ALA A 72 17.52 -38.51 -30.17
N LEU A 73 17.90 -37.26 -29.93
CA LEU A 73 19.24 -36.69 -30.14
C LEU A 73 19.47 -35.77 -28.93
N SER A 74 20.23 -36.24 -27.93
CA SER A 74 21.69 -36.01 -27.81
C SER A 74 22.07 -34.56 -27.49
N GLY A 75 22.29 -34.30 -26.20
CA GLY A 75 23.13 -33.23 -25.62
C GLY A 75 23.13 -31.82 -26.23
N THR A 76 22.52 -30.85 -25.53
CA THR A 76 23.09 -29.49 -25.43
C THR A 76 22.52 -28.72 -24.23
N GLN A 77 23.38 -28.01 -23.48
CA GLN A 77 22.96 -27.09 -22.43
C GLN A 77 22.47 -25.76 -23.04
N ILE A 78 21.16 -25.54 -23.17
CA ILE A 78 20.61 -24.29 -23.70
C ILE A 78 20.14 -23.35 -22.58
N ARG A 79 20.72 -22.14 -22.55
CA ARG A 79 20.57 -21.15 -21.46
C ARG A 79 19.18 -20.50 -21.44
N HIS A 80 18.34 -20.87 -20.47
CA HIS A 80 16.99 -20.28 -20.26
C HIS A 80 17.00 -18.83 -19.71
N ARG A 81 17.60 -17.88 -20.43
CA ARG A 81 17.45 -16.41 -20.19
C ARG A 81 16.53 -15.68 -21.17
N GLY A 82 16.18 -16.30 -22.31
CA GLY A 82 15.42 -15.64 -23.39
C GLY A 82 13.90 -15.48 -23.17
N SER A 83 13.24 -16.46 -22.54
CA SER A 83 11.76 -16.51 -22.50
C SER A 83 11.11 -15.42 -21.64
N ARG A 84 11.68 -15.12 -20.46
CA ARG A 84 11.14 -14.09 -19.54
C ARG A 84 11.06 -12.71 -20.19
N ARG A 85 12.06 -12.30 -20.98
CA ARG A 85 12.03 -11.01 -21.72
C ARG A 85 10.87 -10.95 -22.72
N ARG A 86 10.64 -12.00 -23.51
CA ARG A 86 9.52 -12.05 -24.47
C ARG A 86 8.16 -12.00 -23.76
N ILE A 87 8.01 -12.68 -22.63
CA ILE A 87 6.77 -12.64 -21.81
C ILE A 87 6.54 -11.23 -21.25
N GLN A 88 7.57 -10.59 -20.68
CA GLN A 88 7.49 -9.21 -20.17
C GLN A 88 7.19 -8.18 -21.28
N GLN A 89 7.79 -8.33 -22.46
CA GLN A 89 7.50 -7.48 -23.62
C GLN A 89 6.04 -7.66 -24.09
N ARG A 90 5.54 -8.89 -24.17
CA ARG A 90 4.15 -9.18 -24.56
C ARG A 90 3.14 -8.68 -23.52
N ALA A 91 3.45 -8.77 -22.23
CA ALA A 91 2.65 -8.17 -21.15
C ALA A 91 2.64 -6.63 -21.23
N ARG A 92 3.80 -5.98 -21.45
CA ARG A 92 3.89 -4.52 -21.65
C ARG A 92 3.12 -4.05 -22.89
N PHE A 93 3.14 -4.83 -23.97
CA PHE A 93 2.35 -4.54 -25.18
C PHE A 93 0.84 -4.62 -24.92
N LEU A 94 0.36 -5.70 -24.31
CA LEU A 94 -1.06 -5.87 -23.98
C LEU A 94 -1.56 -4.81 -22.98
N PHE A 95 -0.73 -4.44 -21.99
CA PHE A 95 -1.06 -3.38 -21.04
C PHE A 95 -1.14 -2.00 -21.70
N ARG A 96 -0.21 -1.67 -22.61
CA ARG A 96 -0.31 -0.43 -23.43
C ARG A 96 -1.56 -0.43 -24.30
N ARG A 97 -1.90 -1.56 -24.94
CA ARG A 97 -3.10 -1.66 -25.79
C ARG A 97 -4.38 -1.43 -24.99
N LYS A 98 -4.48 -2.02 -23.79
CA LYS A 98 -5.62 -1.79 -22.90
C LYS A 98 -5.71 -0.34 -22.42
N LEU A 99 -4.59 0.30 -22.06
CA LEU A 99 -4.60 1.74 -21.73
C LEU A 99 -5.05 2.63 -22.91
N SER A 100 -4.75 2.27 -24.16
CA SER A 100 -5.28 3.00 -25.33
C SER A 100 -6.75 2.73 -25.63
N GLU A 101 -7.25 1.51 -25.34
CA GLU A 101 -8.66 1.12 -25.46
C GLU A 101 -9.51 1.85 -24.40
N ASP A 102 -9.07 1.87 -23.14
CA ASP A 102 -9.79 2.47 -22.00
C ASP A 102 -9.76 4.02 -22.01
N HIS A 103 -8.96 4.69 -22.87
CA HIS A 103 -8.74 6.16 -22.84
C HIS A 103 -8.98 6.88 -24.20
N GLY A 104 -9.73 6.26 -25.13
CA GLY A 104 -10.26 6.96 -26.31
C GLY A 104 -9.20 7.60 -27.21
N GLY A 105 -8.06 6.94 -27.39
CA GLY A 105 -6.98 7.40 -28.27
C GLY A 105 -6.16 8.61 -27.79
N ARG A 106 -6.48 9.22 -26.63
CA ARG A 106 -5.68 10.32 -26.09
C ARG A 106 -4.44 9.80 -25.38
N SER A 107 -3.28 10.01 -25.99
CA SER A 107 -1.97 9.72 -25.38
C SER A 107 -1.82 10.44 -24.03
N PRO A 108 -1.34 9.77 -22.96
CA PRO A 108 -0.98 10.44 -21.70
C PRO A 108 0.15 11.44 -21.96
N ARG A 109 -0.18 12.72 -22.07
CA ARG A 109 0.79 13.80 -22.30
C ARG A 109 1.66 13.97 -21.06
N ASN A 110 2.97 13.87 -21.25
CA ASN A 110 4.07 14.13 -20.31
C ASN A 110 3.95 13.44 -18.94
N ILE A 111 4.49 12.22 -18.86
CA ILE A 111 5.07 11.69 -17.61
C ILE A 111 6.58 11.97 -17.68
N PRO A 112 7.12 12.97 -16.95
CA PRO A 112 8.54 13.30 -16.98
C PRO A 112 9.37 12.23 -16.25
N GLN A 113 9.78 11.18 -16.97
CA GLN A 113 10.61 10.09 -16.44
C GLN A 113 12.06 10.56 -16.21
N LYS A 114 12.32 11.28 -15.12
CA LYS A 114 13.67 11.73 -14.77
C LYS A 114 14.05 11.40 -13.34
N LEU A 115 14.26 10.11 -13.10
CA LEU A 115 14.94 9.57 -11.93
C LEU A 115 16.33 10.25 -11.79
N LYS A 116 16.40 11.28 -10.94
CA LYS A 116 17.62 12.09 -10.71
C LYS A 116 18.60 11.31 -9.82
N ILE A 117 19.24 10.28 -10.37
CA ILE A 117 20.34 9.56 -9.69
C ILE A 117 21.55 10.48 -9.57
N PHE A 118 21.71 11.12 -8.41
CA PHE A 118 22.94 11.83 -8.07
C PHE A 118 23.95 10.83 -7.51
N ILE A 119 24.89 10.39 -8.35
CA ILE A 119 26.04 9.57 -7.93
C ILE A 119 27.15 10.52 -7.47
N HIS A 120 27.56 10.44 -6.21
CA HIS A 120 28.71 11.19 -5.70
C HIS A 120 30.02 10.50 -6.11
N LYS A 121 30.99 11.25 -6.64
CA LYS A 121 32.31 10.69 -7.00
C LYS A 121 33.00 10.13 -5.73
N GLY A 122 33.46 8.89 -5.81
CA GLY A 122 34.19 8.20 -4.73
C GLY A 122 33.36 7.31 -3.80
N VAL A 123 32.03 7.41 -3.80
CA VAL A 123 31.16 6.54 -2.98
C VAL A 123 29.96 6.05 -3.79
N ASN A 124 29.62 4.77 -3.71
CA ASN A 124 28.48 4.17 -4.42
C ASN A 124 27.11 4.52 -3.79
N MET A 125 26.92 5.80 -3.41
CA MET A 125 25.65 6.31 -2.90
C MET A 125 24.82 6.89 -4.05
N ALA A 126 23.53 6.54 -4.08
CA ALA A 126 22.56 7.03 -5.04
C ALA A 126 21.36 7.67 -4.32
N TRP A 127 21.14 8.96 -4.58
CA TRP A 127 19.92 9.65 -4.18
C TRP A 127 18.78 9.36 -5.15
N LEU A 128 17.57 9.17 -4.62
CA LEU A 128 16.34 8.98 -5.37
C LEU A 128 15.40 10.16 -5.06
N TYR A 129 14.95 10.88 -6.10
CA TYR A 129 13.99 11.97 -5.96
C TYR A 129 13.11 12.05 -7.21
N GLU A 130 11.81 11.81 -7.03
CA GLU A 130 10.81 11.78 -8.11
C GLU A 130 9.60 12.62 -7.68
N THR A 131 9.27 13.62 -8.51
CA THR A 131 8.24 14.63 -8.25
C THR A 131 7.42 14.89 -9.51
N ASP A 132 6.34 15.66 -9.41
CA ASP A 132 5.82 16.37 -10.58
C ASP A 132 6.73 17.57 -10.95
N GLU A 133 6.43 18.24 -12.06
CA GLU A 133 7.28 19.29 -12.65
C GLU A 133 7.42 20.53 -11.74
N GLU A 134 6.43 20.76 -10.87
CA GLU A 134 6.34 21.91 -9.96
C GLU A 134 6.69 21.56 -8.50
N ASP A 135 7.11 20.31 -8.22
CA ASP A 135 7.32 19.74 -6.88
C ASP A 135 6.15 19.99 -5.90
N ARG A 136 4.90 19.97 -6.41
CA ARG A 136 3.67 19.90 -5.61
C ARG A 136 3.35 18.47 -5.19
N SER A 137 3.88 17.47 -5.90
CA SER A 137 3.68 16.05 -5.64
C SER A 137 5.03 15.35 -5.56
N ARG A 138 5.25 14.51 -4.53
CA ARG A 138 6.50 13.79 -4.33
C ARG A 138 6.24 12.28 -4.21
N PHE A 139 6.56 11.57 -5.28
CA PHE A 139 6.38 10.11 -5.39
C PHE A 139 7.48 9.34 -4.67
N VAL A 140 8.73 9.83 -4.75
CA VAL A 140 9.92 9.17 -4.18
C VAL A 140 10.86 10.19 -3.55
N LEU A 141 11.35 9.90 -2.35
CA LEU A 141 12.54 10.51 -1.75
C LEU A 141 13.31 9.42 -0.99
N GLY A 142 14.55 9.14 -1.37
CA GLY A 142 15.31 8.02 -0.81
C GLY A 142 16.82 8.11 -1.02
N GLU A 143 17.53 7.22 -0.33
CA GLU A 143 18.99 7.07 -0.34
C GLU A 143 19.34 5.58 -0.42
N VAL A 144 20.23 5.24 -1.34
CA VAL A 144 20.81 3.90 -1.48
C VAL A 144 22.32 4.04 -1.32
N ALA A 145 22.78 3.88 -0.07
CA ALA A 145 24.18 4.04 0.32
C ALA A 145 25.04 2.79 0.03
N ASP A 146 24.42 1.61 -0.06
CA ASP A 146 25.09 0.33 -0.28
C ASP A 146 24.23 -0.58 -1.17
N PRO A 147 24.55 -0.78 -2.46
CA PRO A 147 23.72 -1.59 -3.37
C PRO A 147 23.67 -3.09 -3.04
N ARG A 148 24.41 -3.56 -2.03
CA ARG A 148 24.32 -4.94 -1.50
C ARG A 148 23.42 -5.04 -0.27
N SER A 149 23.15 -3.92 0.42
CA SER A 149 22.25 -3.87 1.57
C SER A 149 20.78 -3.89 1.18
N ARG A 150 19.92 -4.40 2.08
CA ARG A 150 18.47 -4.37 1.87
C ARG A 150 17.91 -2.94 1.96
N THR A 151 17.00 -2.60 1.05
CA THR A 151 16.25 -1.33 1.07
C THR A 151 14.99 -1.44 1.93
N LEU A 152 14.72 -0.40 2.72
CA LEU A 152 13.46 -0.20 3.44
C LEU A 152 12.55 0.76 2.66
N LEU A 153 11.36 0.33 2.25
CA LEU A 153 10.33 1.19 1.67
C LEU A 153 9.35 1.63 2.79
N CYS A 154 9.43 2.88 3.23
CA CYS A 154 8.60 3.43 4.30
C CYS A 154 7.39 4.19 3.74
N PHE A 155 6.17 3.75 4.06
CA PHE A 155 4.92 4.42 3.68
C PHE A 155 4.41 5.34 4.79
N GLY A 156 4.62 6.64 4.59
CA GLY A 156 3.88 7.71 5.28
C GLY A 156 2.48 7.91 4.68
N ILE A 157 1.77 8.91 5.18
CA ILE A 157 0.42 9.24 4.70
C ILE A 157 0.48 10.15 3.46
N ASN A 158 1.16 11.29 3.56
CA ASN A 158 1.42 12.23 2.48
C ASN A 158 2.78 12.95 2.70
N PRO A 159 3.45 13.42 1.63
CA PRO A 159 4.62 14.29 1.75
C PRO A 159 4.31 15.62 2.46
N SER A 160 5.27 16.10 3.27
CA SER A 160 5.32 17.50 3.74
C SER A 160 6.55 18.18 3.09
N THR A 161 7.44 18.80 3.89
CA THR A 161 8.45 19.75 3.40
C THR A 161 9.77 19.14 2.93
N ALA A 162 10.10 17.88 3.23
CA ALA A 162 11.43 17.37 2.88
C ALA A 162 11.76 17.42 1.37
N THR A 163 13.03 17.72 1.09
CA THR A 163 13.69 17.66 -0.23
C THR A 163 15.03 16.93 -0.11
N LEU A 164 15.83 16.85 -1.17
CA LEU A 164 17.21 16.35 -1.10
C LEU A 164 18.13 17.26 -0.25
N GLN A 165 17.85 18.56 -0.17
CA GLN A 165 18.67 19.55 0.52
C GLN A 165 18.26 19.75 1.99
N LYS A 166 17.01 19.44 2.35
CA LYS A 166 16.44 19.70 3.68
C LYS A 166 15.50 18.59 4.10
N PHE A 167 15.87 17.83 5.12
CA PHE A 167 14.99 16.80 5.70
C PHE A 167 14.09 17.38 6.80
N ASP A 168 12.80 17.04 6.73
CA ASP A 168 11.83 17.31 7.79
C ASP A 168 11.99 16.33 8.98
N GLN A 169 11.33 16.63 10.10
CA GLN A 169 11.48 15.86 11.34
C GLN A 169 10.86 14.45 11.26
N THR A 170 9.89 14.25 10.38
CA THR A 170 9.32 12.92 10.08
C THR A 170 10.37 12.08 9.38
N LEU A 171 10.99 12.61 8.33
CA LEU A 171 12.02 11.93 7.57
C LEU A 171 13.26 11.61 8.41
N LYS A 172 13.77 12.57 9.19
CA LYS A 172 14.87 12.35 10.14
C LYS A 172 14.56 11.23 11.14
N SER A 173 13.32 11.13 11.61
CA SER A 173 12.89 10.04 12.48
C SER A 173 12.78 8.70 11.76
N THR A 174 12.32 8.67 10.51
CA THR A 174 12.34 7.46 9.66
C THR A 174 13.76 6.95 9.45
N ILE A 175 14.71 7.84 9.09
CA ILE A 175 16.13 7.49 8.86
C ILE A 175 16.77 6.92 10.13
N ARG A 176 16.60 7.60 11.28
CA ARG A 176 17.04 7.11 12.61
C ARG A 176 16.52 5.70 12.92
N LEU A 177 15.24 5.44 12.64
CA LEU A 177 14.62 4.14 12.88
C LEU A 177 15.10 3.08 11.88
N ALA A 178 15.31 3.43 10.61
CA ALA A 178 15.87 2.55 9.59
C ALA A 178 17.28 2.07 9.99
N HIS A 179 18.18 2.99 10.32
CA HIS A 179 19.54 2.67 10.74
C HIS A 179 19.59 1.83 12.03
N PHE A 180 18.76 2.14 13.03
CA PHE A 180 18.67 1.31 14.25
C PHE A 180 18.18 -0.13 13.98
N ASN A 181 17.45 -0.33 12.89
CA ASN A 181 17.01 -1.65 12.42
C ASN A 181 17.96 -2.28 11.39
N GLY A 182 19.14 -1.67 11.15
CA GLY A 182 20.19 -2.21 10.28
C GLY A 182 20.08 -1.85 8.80
N TYR A 183 19.08 -1.05 8.41
CA TYR A 183 18.92 -0.60 7.03
C TYR A 183 19.86 0.57 6.73
N LYS A 184 20.79 0.36 5.78
CA LYS A 184 21.59 1.45 5.18
C LYS A 184 20.82 2.19 4.09
N ASN A 185 19.96 1.47 3.36
CA ASN A 185 19.18 1.99 2.24
C ASN A 185 17.73 2.23 2.67
N TRP A 186 17.19 3.39 2.37
CA TRP A 186 15.83 3.78 2.76
C TRP A 186 15.14 4.59 1.65
N VAL A 187 13.83 4.42 1.51
CA VAL A 187 13.00 5.21 0.59
C VAL A 187 11.71 5.60 1.29
N MET A 188 11.45 6.89 1.37
CA MET A 188 10.20 7.45 1.88
C MET A 188 9.19 7.58 0.74
N LEU A 189 8.15 6.75 0.84
CA LEU A 189 6.97 6.70 -0.02
C LEU A 189 5.74 7.14 0.78
N ASN A 190 4.62 7.41 0.11
CA ASN A 190 3.40 7.84 0.77
C ASN A 190 2.17 7.21 0.12
N ILE A 191 1.12 7.02 0.93
CA ILE A 191 -0.18 6.51 0.48
C ILE A 191 -0.79 7.41 -0.60
N TYR A 192 -0.59 8.73 -0.47
CA TYR A 192 -0.97 9.72 -1.48
C TYR A 192 0.18 10.74 -1.66
N PRO A 193 0.55 11.13 -2.90
CA PRO A 193 1.81 11.84 -3.14
C PRO A 193 1.70 13.37 -3.11
N GLN A 194 0.50 13.95 -2.99
CA GLN A 194 0.32 15.40 -2.87
C GLN A 194 1.06 15.94 -1.64
N ARG A 195 1.90 16.97 -1.80
CA ARG A 195 2.47 17.69 -0.66
C ARG A 195 1.40 18.48 0.08
N ALA A 196 1.38 18.32 1.39
CA ALA A 196 0.56 19.08 2.32
C ALA A 196 1.25 19.08 3.69
N THR A 197 1.39 20.25 4.34
CA THR A 197 1.99 20.32 5.67
C THR A 197 0.94 20.20 6.76
N ASP A 198 -0.23 20.83 6.57
CA ASP A 198 -1.43 20.41 7.29
C ASP A 198 -2.18 19.35 6.44
N PRO A 199 -2.51 18.17 6.99
CA PRO A 199 -3.42 17.21 6.35
C PRO A 199 -4.82 17.75 6.01
N ASN A 200 -5.18 18.97 6.43
CA ASN A 200 -6.32 19.74 5.90
C ASN A 200 -6.14 20.13 4.42
N ASP A 201 -4.91 20.43 3.98
CA ASP A 201 -4.62 20.95 2.64
C ASP A 201 -4.65 19.86 1.55
N LEU A 202 -4.71 18.58 1.96
CA LEU A 202 -5.00 17.46 1.06
C LEU A 202 -6.34 17.67 0.36
N SER A 203 -6.42 17.43 -0.95
CA SER A 203 -7.64 17.54 -1.74
C SER A 203 -8.84 16.80 -1.09
N VAL A 204 -10.06 17.28 -1.32
CA VAL A 204 -11.27 16.66 -0.73
C VAL A 204 -11.54 15.29 -1.39
N SER A 205 -11.26 15.18 -2.68
CA SER A 205 -11.33 13.96 -3.50
C SER A 205 -9.94 13.47 -3.91
N GLU A 206 -9.88 12.21 -4.36
CA GLU A 206 -8.68 11.64 -5.00
C GLU A 206 -8.48 12.22 -6.41
N ASP A 207 -7.27 12.67 -6.74
CA ASP A 207 -6.82 12.71 -8.13
C ASP A 207 -6.36 11.29 -8.53
N PHE A 208 -7.15 10.67 -9.40
CA PHE A 208 -6.89 9.32 -9.88
C PHE A 208 -5.62 9.23 -10.73
N GLY A 209 -5.33 10.22 -11.57
CA GLY A 209 -4.13 10.25 -12.41
C GLY A 209 -2.87 10.37 -11.56
N LEU A 210 -2.90 11.24 -10.57
CA LEU A 210 -1.84 11.39 -9.57
C LEU A 210 -1.59 10.09 -8.80
N MET A 211 -2.65 9.36 -8.41
CA MET A 211 -2.50 8.07 -7.74
C MET A 211 -1.98 6.96 -8.67
N GLN A 212 -2.36 6.94 -9.96
CA GLN A 212 -1.77 5.99 -10.92
C GLN A 212 -0.27 6.22 -11.10
N THR A 213 0.18 7.48 -11.14
CA THR A 213 1.61 7.83 -11.16
C THR A 213 2.31 7.35 -9.88
N ASN A 214 1.70 7.54 -8.70
CA ASN A 214 2.23 7.00 -7.44
C ASN A 214 2.42 5.47 -7.49
N LEU A 215 1.40 4.72 -7.94
CA LEU A 215 1.45 3.27 -8.10
C LEU A 215 2.51 2.82 -9.11
N LEU A 216 2.79 3.62 -10.15
CA LEU A 216 3.86 3.35 -11.11
C LEU A 216 5.26 3.48 -10.47
N HIS A 217 5.53 4.55 -9.70
CA HIS A 217 6.81 4.69 -8.99
C HIS A 217 7.00 3.58 -7.94
N ILE A 218 5.95 3.23 -7.19
CA ILE A 218 5.98 2.11 -6.22
C ILE A 218 6.29 0.79 -6.94
N ARG A 219 5.61 0.49 -8.06
CA ARG A 219 5.85 -0.73 -8.87
C ARG A 219 7.28 -0.78 -9.41
N ASN A 220 7.83 0.35 -9.85
CA ASN A 220 9.21 0.43 -10.35
C ASN A 220 10.23 0.17 -9.23
N LEU A 221 10.02 0.70 -8.02
CA LEU A 221 10.88 0.45 -6.87
C LEU A 221 10.85 -1.01 -6.42
N LEU A 222 9.66 -1.64 -6.38
CA LEU A 222 9.52 -3.08 -6.08
C LEU A 222 10.24 -3.97 -7.11
N GLN A 223 10.27 -3.56 -8.39
CA GLN A 223 11.01 -4.27 -9.44
C GLN A 223 12.54 -4.05 -9.37
N THR A 224 13.00 -2.86 -8.94
CA THR A 224 14.42 -2.53 -8.77
C THR A 224 15.01 -3.15 -7.50
N TYR A 225 14.23 -3.21 -6.41
CA TYR A 225 14.66 -3.74 -5.11
C TYR A 225 13.79 -4.95 -4.69
N PRO A 226 13.82 -6.08 -5.41
CA PRO A 226 12.89 -7.21 -5.20
C PRO A 226 13.03 -7.92 -3.84
N ALA A 227 14.07 -7.60 -3.06
CA ALA A 227 14.32 -8.12 -1.72
C ALA A 227 14.13 -7.04 -0.62
N CYS A 228 13.48 -5.90 -0.91
CA CYS A 228 13.20 -4.85 0.06
C CYS A 228 12.19 -5.28 1.14
N ASP A 229 12.23 -4.63 2.30
CA ASP A 229 11.16 -4.72 3.31
C ASP A 229 10.28 -3.45 3.25
N VAL A 230 9.02 -3.57 3.68
CA VAL A 230 8.03 -2.48 3.64
C VAL A 230 7.60 -2.09 5.05
N LEU A 231 7.86 -0.85 5.44
CA LEU A 231 7.43 -0.27 6.71
C LEU A 231 6.17 0.58 6.51
N PHE A 232 5.08 0.25 7.18
CA PHE A 232 3.89 1.10 7.26
C PHE A 232 3.97 2.01 8.49
N ALA A 233 3.79 3.32 8.28
CA ALA A 233 4.04 4.35 9.29
C ALA A 233 3.09 5.55 9.16
N TYR A 234 1.87 5.34 8.63
CA TYR A 234 0.94 6.40 8.21
C TYR A 234 0.08 7.01 9.34
N GLY A 235 0.05 6.42 10.54
CA GLY A 235 -0.67 6.96 11.70
C GLY A 235 -2.20 7.02 11.55
N ASN A 236 -2.85 7.87 12.34
CA ASN A 236 -4.31 8.03 12.32
C ASN A 236 -4.82 8.89 11.15
N LEU A 237 -3.92 9.59 10.45
CA LEU A 237 -4.25 10.47 9.33
C LEU A 237 -4.80 9.72 8.10
N ILE A 238 -4.67 8.39 8.06
CA ILE A 238 -5.40 7.50 7.14
C ILE A 238 -6.93 7.67 7.16
N SER A 239 -7.49 8.26 8.21
CA SER A 239 -8.93 8.59 8.28
C SER A 239 -9.25 10.05 7.95
N LYS A 240 -8.27 10.89 7.56
CA LYS A 240 -8.46 12.33 7.30
C LYS A 240 -9.28 12.62 6.03
N ARG A 241 -9.09 11.82 4.98
CA ARG A 241 -9.88 11.85 3.74
C ARG A 241 -10.32 10.43 3.40
N LYS A 242 -11.57 10.23 2.96
CA LYS A 242 -12.16 8.90 2.72
C LYS A 242 -11.34 8.06 1.73
N TYR A 243 -10.79 8.70 0.69
CA TYR A 243 -10.05 8.01 -0.38
C TYR A 243 -8.69 7.45 0.05
N LEU A 244 -8.08 7.92 1.14
CA LEU A 244 -6.75 7.46 1.57
C LEU A 244 -6.73 5.96 1.90
N LYS A 245 -7.86 5.41 2.38
CA LYS A 245 -8.04 3.96 2.58
C LYS A 245 -8.11 3.20 1.24
N THR A 246 -8.72 3.78 0.22
CA THR A 246 -8.74 3.23 -1.14
C THR A 246 -7.35 3.27 -1.79
N CYS A 247 -6.60 4.36 -1.62
CA CYS A 247 -5.22 4.47 -2.07
C CYS A 247 -4.32 3.42 -1.38
N LEU A 248 -4.47 3.24 -0.07
CA LEU A 248 -3.77 2.19 0.69
C LEU A 248 -4.13 0.80 0.16
N GLN A 249 -5.41 0.50 -0.09
CA GLN A 249 -5.82 -0.79 -0.64
C GLN A 249 -5.13 -1.07 -1.99
N ARG A 250 -5.09 -0.11 -2.92
CA ARG A 250 -4.39 -0.28 -4.21
C ARG A 250 -2.88 -0.53 -4.05
N ILE A 251 -2.26 0.00 -3.00
CA ILE A 251 -0.85 -0.27 -2.66
C ILE A 251 -0.70 -1.68 -2.08
N VAL A 252 -1.63 -2.12 -1.23
CA VAL A 252 -1.67 -3.49 -0.68
C VAL A 252 -1.89 -4.53 -1.80
N ASP A 253 -2.82 -4.27 -2.72
CA ASP A 253 -3.08 -5.12 -3.90
C ASP A 253 -1.84 -5.22 -4.81
N LEU A 254 -1.10 -4.12 -4.96
CA LEU A 254 0.17 -4.08 -5.70
C LEU A 254 1.30 -4.87 -4.99
N LEU A 255 1.30 -4.91 -3.66
CA LEU A 255 2.25 -5.72 -2.88
C LEU A 255 1.89 -7.21 -2.90
N HIS A 256 0.61 -7.56 -2.92
CA HIS A 256 0.16 -8.95 -3.06
C HIS A 256 0.56 -9.60 -4.40
N ASP A 257 0.92 -8.83 -5.43
CA ASP A 257 1.50 -9.29 -6.71
C ASP A 257 2.98 -9.74 -6.57
N GLY A 258 3.22 -10.71 -5.68
CA GLY A 258 4.49 -11.44 -5.60
C GLY A 258 5.61 -10.80 -4.77
N PHE A 259 5.31 -9.86 -3.87
CA PHE A 259 6.28 -9.36 -2.88
C PHE A 259 6.81 -10.48 -1.97
N GLN A 260 8.10 -10.40 -1.60
CA GLN A 260 8.83 -11.43 -0.84
C GLN A 260 9.52 -10.89 0.42
N GLY A 261 9.38 -9.59 0.70
CA GLY A 261 9.91 -8.98 1.90
C GLY A 261 8.97 -9.08 3.09
N ASN A 262 9.38 -8.48 4.19
CA ASN A 262 8.57 -8.36 5.40
C ASN A 262 7.68 -7.10 5.33
N TYR A 263 6.45 -7.22 5.80
CA TYR A 263 5.64 -6.07 6.21
C TYR A 263 5.95 -5.74 7.66
N LEU A 264 6.24 -4.48 7.92
CA LEU A 264 6.75 -3.98 9.20
C LEU A 264 5.94 -2.78 9.70
N MET A 265 5.95 -2.58 11.01
CA MET A 265 5.44 -1.38 11.67
C MET A 265 6.33 -0.97 12.86
N ILE A 266 6.27 0.30 13.26
CA ILE A 266 6.87 0.80 14.52
C ILE A 266 6.10 0.30 15.76
N GLY A 267 4.89 -0.23 15.54
CA GLY A 267 3.87 -0.51 16.57
C GLY A 267 2.57 0.22 16.21
N ARG A 268 1.56 0.14 17.10
CA ARG A 268 0.22 0.69 16.82
C ARG A 268 -0.09 1.98 17.60
N THR A 269 -1.05 2.75 17.11
CA THR A 269 -1.73 3.83 17.84
C THR A 269 -2.89 3.27 18.69
N LYS A 270 -3.53 4.10 19.53
CA LYS A 270 -4.79 3.72 20.23
C LYS A 270 -5.94 3.32 19.27
N GLN A 271 -5.86 3.69 17.98
CA GLN A 271 -6.83 3.34 16.94
C GLN A 271 -6.38 2.13 16.09
N GLY A 272 -5.36 1.38 16.53
CA GLY A 272 -4.85 0.19 15.83
C GLY A 272 -3.96 0.46 14.60
N ASN A 273 -3.94 1.69 14.07
CA ASN A 273 -3.14 2.06 12.91
C ASN A 273 -1.62 1.95 13.18
N PRO A 274 -0.78 1.62 12.19
CA PRO A 274 0.68 1.72 12.29
C PRO A 274 1.15 3.12 12.70
N ARG A 275 2.05 3.19 13.68
CA ARG A 275 2.50 4.43 14.33
C ARG A 275 3.38 5.30 13.42
N HIS A 276 3.11 6.60 13.43
CA HIS A 276 3.89 7.62 12.71
C HIS A 276 5.28 7.85 13.36
N PRO A 277 6.37 8.05 12.59
CA PRO A 277 7.73 8.00 13.13
C PRO A 277 8.15 9.27 13.89
N LEU A 278 7.52 10.42 13.60
CA LEU A 278 7.88 11.75 14.14
C LEU A 278 8.05 11.79 15.67
N TYR A 279 7.22 11.05 16.41
CA TYR A 279 7.27 10.97 17.88
C TYR A 279 7.56 9.54 18.38
N ALA A 280 8.16 8.70 17.54
CA ALA A 280 8.51 7.33 17.89
C ALA A 280 9.91 7.25 18.49
N LYS A 281 9.99 6.76 19.74
CA LYS A 281 11.26 6.36 20.37
C LYS A 281 11.98 5.32 19.50
N THR A 282 13.30 5.35 19.50
CA THR A 282 14.14 4.35 18.84
C THR A 282 13.75 2.95 19.34
N SER A 283 13.37 2.07 18.40
CA SER A 283 12.72 0.79 18.69
C SER A 283 12.91 -0.17 17.52
N LYS A 284 12.87 -1.48 17.79
CA LYS A 284 12.88 -2.49 16.74
C LYS A 284 11.53 -2.54 16.03
N PHE A 285 11.54 -2.70 14.71
CA PHE A 285 10.30 -2.88 13.95
C PHE A 285 9.63 -4.20 14.32
N LEU A 286 8.30 -4.17 14.38
CA LEU A 286 7.45 -5.32 14.63
C LEU A 286 6.87 -5.82 13.30
N PRO A 287 6.63 -7.14 13.14
CA PRO A 287 5.87 -7.67 12.01
C PRO A 287 4.49 -7.00 11.91
N TYR A 288 4.06 -6.73 10.68
CA TYR A 288 2.74 -6.21 10.37
C TYR A 288 1.98 -7.20 9.48
N THR A 289 0.66 -7.24 9.65
CA THR A 289 -0.26 -8.06 8.85
C THR A 289 -1.21 -7.12 8.13
N LEU A 290 -1.36 -7.34 6.82
CA LEU A 290 -2.28 -6.64 5.93
C LEU A 290 -3.66 -7.33 5.91
#